data_AF-A0A6Z2T2N8-F1
#
_entry.id   AF-A0A6Z2T2N8-F1
#
_cell.length_a   1.000
_cell.length_b   1.000
_cell.length_c   1.000
_cell.angle_alpha   90.00
_cell.angle_beta   90.00
_cell.angle_gamma   90.00
#
_symmetry.space_group_name_H-M   'P 1'
#
loop_
_entity.id
_entity.type
_entity.pdbx_description
1 polymer ?
#
loop_
_entity_poly.entity_id
_entity_poly.type
_entity_poly.pdbx_seq_one_letter_code
_entity_poly.pdbx_strand_id
1 'polypeptide(L)' 'MSKNLYAIKQDGLYKHFPHGQYDAYLSKDCLFVKRETAENNCALNSSDEIVEVSLVEVDVKA' A
#
# COMPACT_ATOMS: atom_id res chain seq x y z
N MET A 1 2.46 19.66 -1.35
CA MET A 1 3.47 18.57 -1.37
C MET A 1 2.71 17.26 -1.43
N SER A 2 2.83 16.50 -2.52
CA SER A 2 2.32 15.14 -2.59
C SER A 2 3.05 14.31 -1.52
N LYS A 3 2.30 13.72 -0.60
CA LYS A 3 2.86 12.73 0.32
C LYS A 3 2.83 11.40 -0.41
N ASN A 4 4.00 10.90 -0.74
CA ASN A 4 4.12 9.56 -1.29
C ASN A 4 3.94 8.56 -0.14
N LEU A 5 2.99 7.65 -0.31
CA LEU A 5 2.71 6.55 0.60
C LEU A 5 3.27 5.27 -0.01
N TYR A 6 3.37 4.22 0.80
CA TYR A 6 3.91 2.94 0.38
C TYR A 6 2.89 1.86 0.69
N ALA A 7 2.73 0.88 -0.19
CA ALA A 7 1.90 -0.29 0.03
C ALA A 7 2.69 -1.56 -0.31
N ILE A 8 2.28 -2.68 0.27
CA ILE A 8 2.79 -4.01 -0.08
C ILE A 8 1.80 -4.66 -1.03
N LYS A 9 2.28 -5.17 -2.16
CA LYS A 9 1.48 -5.76 -3.22
C LYS A 9 2.02 -7.14 -3.59
N GLN A 10 1.14 -8.09 -3.86
CA GLN A 10 1.48 -9.42 -4.36
C GLN A 10 0.48 -9.81 -5.43
N ASP A 11 0.95 -10.20 -6.62
CA ASP A 11 0.11 -10.72 -7.72
C ASP A 11 -1.09 -9.83 -8.09
N GLY A 12 -0.94 -8.50 -7.97
CA GLY A 12 -2.04 -7.56 -8.25
C GLY A 12 -2.82 -7.10 -7.02
N LEU A 13 -2.67 -7.77 -5.88
CA LEU A 13 -3.44 -7.54 -4.64
C LEU A 13 -2.61 -6.80 -3.60
N TYR A 14 -3.22 -5.88 -2.85
CA TYR A 14 -2.62 -5.12 -1.76
C TYR A 14 -2.81 -5.83 -0.43
N LYS A 15 -1.80 -5.76 0.44
CA LYS A 15 -1.84 -6.34 1.79
C LYS A 15 -2.50 -5.37 2.77
N HIS A 16 -3.53 -5.82 3.47
CA HIS A 16 -4.31 -5.07 4.45
C HIS A 16 -3.86 -5.41 5.87
N PHE A 17 -3.64 -4.38 6.69
CA PHE A 17 -3.25 -4.51 8.08
C PHE A 17 -4.38 -4.14 9.05
N PRO A 18 -4.46 -4.76 10.24
CA PRO A 18 -3.50 -5.70 10.84
C PRO A 18 -3.68 -7.16 10.41
N HIS A 19 -4.70 -7.47 9.59
CA HIS A 19 -5.10 -8.85 9.32
C HIS A 19 -4.16 -9.63 8.38
N GLY A 20 -3.31 -8.94 7.62
CA GLY A 20 -2.34 -9.54 6.69
C GLY A 20 -2.99 -10.18 5.46
N GLN A 21 -4.23 -9.81 5.14
CA GLN A 21 -4.97 -10.34 3.99
C GLN A 21 -4.67 -9.54 2.72
N TYR A 22 -4.75 -10.18 1.56
CA TYR A 22 -4.52 -9.55 0.27
C TYR A 22 -5.85 -9.31 -0.44
N ASP A 23 -6.07 -8.09 -0.95
CA ASP A 23 -7.29 -7.70 -1.67
C ASP A 23 -6.95 -6.77 -2.84
N ALA A 24 -7.81 -6.70 -3.86
CA ALA A 24 -7.64 -5.82 -5.01
C ALA A 24 -7.86 -4.33 -4.66
N TYR A 25 -8.58 -4.03 -3.58
CA TYR A 25 -8.92 -2.66 -3.20
C TYR A 25 -7.80 -1.99 -2.41
N LEU A 26 -7.26 -0.90 -2.95
CA LEU A 26 -6.34 -0.04 -2.20
C LEU A 26 -7.11 0.79 -1.16
N SER A 27 -6.81 0.59 0.12
CA SER A 27 -7.40 1.33 1.23
C SER A 27 -6.32 1.85 2.19
N LYS A 28 -6.71 2.71 3.13
CA LYS A 28 -5.78 3.38 4.06
C LYS A 28 -5.02 2.41 4.96
N ASP A 29 -5.60 1.26 5.23
CA ASP A 29 -5.03 0.15 5.99
C ASP A 29 -3.92 -0.61 5.24
N CYS A 30 -3.74 -0.35 3.94
CA CYS A 30 -2.61 -0.84 3.15
C CYS A 30 -1.42 0.14 3.14
N LEU A 31 -1.62 1.38 3.62
CA LEU A 31 -0.74 2.50 3.34
C LEU A 31 0.19 2.82 4.51
N PHE A 32 1.48 2.89 4.20
CA PHE A 32 2.54 3.29 5.09
C PHE A 32 3.09 4.65 4.69
N VAL A 33 3.34 5.51 5.68
CA VAL A 33 3.98 6.83 5.45
C VAL A 33 5.47 6.69 5.16
N LYS A 34 6.12 5.66 5.73
CA LYS A 34 7.55 5.40 5.59
C LYS A 34 7.77 4.09 4.85
N ARG A 35 8.67 4.10 3.87
CA ARG A 35 9.11 2.92 3.13
C ARG A 35 9.65 1.83 4.06
N GLU A 36 10.49 2.21 5.01
CA GLU A 36 11.07 1.30 6.02
C GLU A 36 10.00 0.53 6.80
N THR A 37 8.86 1.16 7.10
CA THR A 37 7.75 0.48 7.76
C THR A 37 7.09 -0.57 6.86
N ALA A 38 6.95 -0.28 5.56
CA ALA A 38 6.48 -1.26 4.59
C ALA A 38 7.49 -2.41 4.42
N GLU A 39 8.80 -2.11 4.37
CA GLU A 39 9.89 -3.10 4.29
C GLU A 39 9.88 -4.06 5.48
N ASN A 40 9.71 -3.53 6.70
CA ASN A 40 9.63 -4.35 7.91
C ASN A 40 8.38 -5.25 7.97
N ASN A 41 7.32 -4.91 7.23
CA ASN A 41 6.08 -5.69 7.17
C ASN A 41 5.98 -6.57 5.91
N CYS A 42 6.98 -6.48 5.04
CA CYS A 42 7.16 -7.32 3.86
C CYS A 42 7.57 -8.72 4.30
N ALA A 43 6.94 -9.78 3.79
CA ALA A 43 7.34 -11.12 4.17
C ALA A 43 8.67 -11.50 3.47
N LEU A 44 9.65 -11.98 4.25
CA LEU A 44 11.02 -12.28 3.79
C LEU A 44 11.11 -13.35 2.68
N ASN A 45 10.05 -14.14 2.47
CA ASN A 45 10.00 -15.24 1.50
C ASN A 45 8.78 -15.16 0.56
N SER A 46 8.06 -14.04 0.53
CA SER A 46 6.91 -13.84 -0.36
C SER A 46 7.32 -13.09 -1.62
N SER A 47 6.54 -13.23 -2.68
CA SER A 47 6.59 -12.36 -3.86
C SER A 47 5.98 -10.97 -3.57
N ASP A 48 6.19 -10.47 -2.35
CA ASP A 48 5.72 -9.15 -1.92
C ASP A 48 6.59 -8.08 -2.58
N GLU A 49 5.94 -7.12 -3.21
CA GLU A 49 6.55 -5.95 -3.82
C GLU A 49 6.10 -4.69 -3.07
N ILE A 50 7.02 -3.75 -2.84
CA ILE A 50 6.70 -2.46 -2.25
C ILE A 50 6.46 -1.46 -3.38
N VAL A 51 5.27 -0.89 -3.39
CA VAL A 51 4.84 0.08 -4.39
C VAL A 51 4.62 1.45 -3.77
N GLU A 52 4.97 2.50 -4.50
CA GLU A 52 4.74 3.89 -4.11
C GLU A 52 3.35 4.34 -4.59
N VAL A 53 2.59 4.96 -3.70
CA VAL A 53 1.22 5.42 -3.92
C VAL A 53 1.19 6.93 -3.72
N SER A 54 0.90 7.65 -4.81
CA SER A 54 0.68 9.08 -4.78
C SER A 54 -0.81 9.38 -4.62
N LEU A 55 -1.20 10.03 -3.52
CA LEU A 55 -2.56 10.51 -3.36
C LEU A 55 -2.76 11.77 -4.22
N VAL A 56 -3.75 11.70 -5.13
CA VAL A 56 -4.18 12.83 -5.94
C VAL A 56 -5.59 13.23 -5.53
N GLU A 57 -5.81 14.53 -5.37
CA GLU A 57 -7.14 15.08 -5.16
C GLU A 57 -7.88 15.09 -6.49
N VAL A 58 -9.07 14.48 -6.52
CA VAL A 58 -9.96 14.50 -7.68
C VAL A 58 -11.15 15.39 -7.35
N ASP A 59 -11.26 16.51 -8.07
CA ASP A 59 -12.45 17.37 -8.06
C ASP A 59 -13.58 16.64 -8.78
N VAL A 60 -14.39 15.90 -8.03
CA VAL A 60 -15.60 15.28 -8.58
C VAL A 60 -16.64 16.38 -8.70
N LYS A 61 -16.71 17.04 -9.87
CA LYS A 61 -17.86 17.87 -10.21
C LYS A 61 -19.10 16.97 -10.22
N ALA A 62 -19.94 17.13 -9.19
CA ALA A 62 -21.28 16.56 -9.11
C ALA A 62 -22.23 17.21 -10.11
#